data_AF-A0A2M8CIE3-F1
#
_entry.id   AF-A0A2M8CIE3-F1
#
_cell.length_a   1.000
_cell.length_b   1.000
_cell.length_c   1.000
_cell.angle_alpha   90.00
_cell.angle_beta   90.00
_cell.angle_gamma   90.00
#
_symmetry.space_group_name_H-M   'P 1'
#
loop_
_entity.id
_entity.type
_entity.pdbx_description
1 polymer ?
#
loop_
_entity_poly.entity_id
_entity_poly.type
_entity_poly.pdbx_seq_one_letter_code
_entity_poly.pdbx_strand_id
1 'polypeptide(L)'
;LPLALIGGVFSIYFTSGILSIPAIIGFITLFGIATRNGILLISNYQRLQSRGVSLIETITQGSSDRLNAILMTALTAALALIPLAVQGDLPGNEIQSPMAKVILGGLLTSTLLNIFIIPIVYSILNNRGIIKTEEV
;
A
#
# COMPACT_ATOMS: atom_id res chain seq x y z
N LEU A 1 -0.47 -2.70 -6.27
CA LEU A 1 -1.91 -3.02 -6.31
C LEU A 1 -2.23 -4.44 -5.82
N PRO A 2 -1.71 -5.53 -6.43
CA PRO A 2 -2.12 -6.90 -6.07
C PRO A 2 -1.92 -7.23 -4.59
N LEU A 3 -0.82 -6.73 -4.02
CA LEU A 3 -0.43 -6.93 -2.61
C LEU A 3 -1.49 -6.43 -1.62
N ALA A 4 -2.14 -5.31 -1.93
CA ALA A 4 -3.18 -4.75 -1.08
C ALA A 4 -4.46 -5.59 -1.14
N LEU A 5 -4.85 -6.02 -2.34
CA LEU A 5 -6.03 -6.87 -2.55
C LEU A 5 -5.88 -8.19 -1.80
N ILE A 6 -4.70 -8.82 -1.87
CA ILE A 6 -4.39 -10.05 -1.12
C ILE A 6 -4.64 -9.84 0.38
N GLY A 7 -4.08 -8.77 0.96
CA GLY A 7 -4.28 -8.45 2.37
C GLY A 7 -5.74 -8.17 2.75
N GLY A 8 -6.48 -7.45 1.90
CA GLY A 8 -7.90 -7.16 2.14
C GLY A 8 -8.76 -8.43 2.09
N VAL A 9 -8.49 -9.34 1.15
CA VAL A 9 -9.17 -10.64 1.05
C VAL A 9 -8.88 -11.51 2.28
N PHE A 10 -7.62 -11.61 2.70
CA PHE A 10 -7.25 -12.32 3.92
C PHE A 10 -7.95 -11.72 5.15
N SER A 11 -8.03 -10.39 5.23
CA SER A 11 -8.69 -9.72 6.36
C SER A 11 -10.18 -10.05 6.48
N ILE A 12 -10.91 -10.09 5.36
CA ILE A 12 -12.32 -10.51 5.36
C ILE A 12 -12.43 -11.98 5.74
N TYR A 13 -11.59 -12.83 5.14
CA TYR A 13 -11.61 -14.27 5.39
C TYR A 13 -11.47 -14.60 6.88
N PHE A 14 -10.57 -13.91 7.60
CA PHE A 14 -10.38 -14.11 9.03
C PHE A 14 -11.40 -13.39 9.93
N THR A 15 -12.09 -12.35 9.43
CA THR A 15 -12.94 -11.52 10.31
C THR A 15 -14.43 -11.76 10.14
N SER A 16 -14.96 -11.56 8.93
CA SER A 16 -16.41 -11.60 8.69
C SER A 16 -16.84 -12.74 7.76
N GLY A 17 -15.94 -13.27 6.93
CA GLY A 17 -16.23 -14.30 5.92
C GLY A 17 -17.19 -13.86 4.79
N ILE A 18 -17.84 -12.71 4.92
CA ILE A 18 -18.87 -12.22 4.01
C ILE A 18 -18.34 -11.02 3.22
N LEU A 19 -18.44 -11.11 1.89
CA LEU A 19 -18.19 -9.99 0.99
C LEU A 19 -19.47 -9.16 0.82
N SER A 20 -19.58 -8.09 1.59
CA SER A 20 -20.72 -7.16 1.55
C SER A 20 -20.42 -5.92 0.68
N ILE A 21 -21.46 -5.15 0.32
CA ILE A 21 -21.29 -3.88 -0.42
C ILE A 21 -20.32 -2.92 0.29
N PRO A 22 -20.39 -2.71 1.62
CA PRO A 22 -19.42 -1.87 2.32
C PRO A 22 -17.99 -2.41 2.26
N ALA A 23 -17.81 -3.74 2.25
CA ALA A 23 -16.48 -4.33 2.08
C ALA A 23 -15.90 -4.04 0.69
N ILE A 24 -16.73 -4.05 -0.37
CA ILE A 24 -16.34 -3.66 -1.72
C ILE A 24 -15.90 -2.19 -1.78
N ILE A 25 -16.64 -1.29 -1.13
CA ILE A 25 -16.25 0.12 -1.00
C ILE A 25 -14.88 0.22 -0.31
N GLY A 26 -14.65 -0.57 0.74
CA GLY A 26 -13.36 -0.68 1.41
C GLY A 26 -12.23 -1.10 0.47
N PHE A 27 -12.45 -2.07 -0.41
CA PHE A 27 -11.48 -2.46 -1.44
C PHE A 27 -11.19 -1.33 -2.44
N ILE A 28 -12.20 -0.55 -2.85
CA ILE A 28 -12.01 0.60 -3.74
C ILE A 28 -11.14 1.67 -3.06
N THR A 29 -11.40 1.97 -1.78
CA THR A 29 -10.58 2.90 -1.00
C THR A 29 -9.14 2.39 -0.88
N LEU A 30 -8.98 1.10 -0.54
CA LEU A 30 -7.68 0.45 -0.43
C LEU A 30 -6.90 0.49 -1.75
N PHE A 31 -7.59 0.28 -2.88
CA PHE A 31 -7.02 0.41 -4.22
C PHE A 31 -6.39 1.79 -4.43
N GLY A 32 -7.12 2.85 -4.08
CA GLY A 32 -6.65 4.23 -4.24
C GLY A 32 -5.40 4.51 -3.40
N ILE A 33 -5.42 4.09 -2.13
CA ILE A 33 -4.30 4.28 -1.19
C ILE A 33 -3.07 3.50 -1.67
N ALA A 34 -3.23 2.23 -2.04
CA ALA A 34 -2.13 1.39 -2.49
C ALA A 34 -1.50 1.88 -3.80
N THR A 35 -2.33 2.35 -4.72
CA THR A 35 -1.88 2.91 -6.01
C THR A 35 -1.12 4.22 -5.79
N ARG A 36 -1.64 5.13 -4.95
CA ARG A 36 -0.95 6.37 -4.59
C ARG A 36 0.42 6.10 -3.96
N ASN A 37 0.50 5.18 -3.01
CA ASN A 37 1.75 4.84 -2.34
C ASN A 37 2.78 4.24 -3.32
N GLY A 38 2.34 3.39 -4.25
CA GLY A 38 3.21 2.85 -5.30
C GLY A 38 3.74 3.91 -6.27
N ILE A 39 2.85 4.76 -6.81
CA ILE A 39 3.22 5.82 -7.77
C ILE A 39 4.21 6.80 -7.12
N LEU A 40 3.98 7.23 -5.89
CA LEU A 40 4.86 8.18 -5.19
C LEU A 40 6.26 7.60 -4.92
N LEU A 41 6.37 6.29 -4.71
CA LEU A 41 7.64 5.60 -4.52
C LEU A 41 8.40 5.51 -5.84
N ILE A 42 7.74 5.06 -6.91
CA ILE A 42 8.35 4.97 -8.26
C ILE A 42 8.79 6.36 -8.76
N SER A 43 7.96 7.38 -8.57
CA SER A 43 8.29 8.77 -8.92
C SER A 43 9.51 9.28 -8.14
N ASN A 44 9.70 8.83 -6.88
CA ASN A 44 10.90 9.17 -6.13
C ASN A 44 12.16 8.53 -6.73
N TYR A 45 12.08 7.25 -7.14
CA TYR A 45 13.20 6.58 -7.80
C TYR A 45 13.57 7.26 -9.11
N GLN A 46 12.58 7.57 -9.95
CA GLN A 46 12.82 8.28 -11.21
C GLN A 46 13.50 9.63 -10.99
N ARG A 47 13.06 10.37 -9.96
CA ARG A 47 13.67 11.66 -9.58
C ARG A 47 15.10 11.55 -9.05
N LEU A 48 15.43 10.46 -8.36
CA LEU A 48 16.81 10.20 -7.90
C LEU A 48 17.69 9.75 -9.07
N GLN A 49 17.19 8.88 -9.95
CA GLN A 49 17.92 8.50 -11.17
C GLN A 49 18.17 9.70 -12.09
N SER A 50 17.20 10.60 -12.25
CA SER A 50 17.37 11.81 -13.07
C SER A 50 18.40 12.79 -12.51
N ARG A 51 18.89 12.57 -11.28
CA ARG A 51 19.99 13.31 -10.66
C ARG A 51 21.34 12.59 -10.80
N GLY A 52 21.40 11.49 -11.55
CA GLY A 52 22.60 10.68 -11.76
C GLY A 52 22.96 9.77 -10.58
N VAL A 53 22.05 9.56 -9.63
CA VAL A 53 22.29 8.68 -8.47
C VAL A 53 22.36 7.23 -8.92
N SER A 54 23.34 6.48 -8.42
CA SER A 54 23.51 5.07 -8.75
C SER A 54 22.25 4.27 -8.41
N LEU A 55 22.01 3.15 -9.10
CA LEU A 55 20.77 2.39 -8.92
C LEU A 55 20.59 1.86 -7.49
N ILE A 56 21.66 1.36 -6.89
CA ILE A 56 21.63 0.82 -5.52
C ILE A 56 21.31 1.94 -4.52
N GLU A 57 21.92 3.10 -4.71
CA GLU A 57 21.70 4.28 -3.87
C GLU A 57 20.28 4.85 -4.07
N THR A 58 19.79 4.88 -5.30
CA THR A 58 18.40 5.28 -5.61
C THR A 58 17.39 4.40 -4.88
N ILE A 59 17.58 3.08 -4.91
CA ILE A 59 16.66 2.15 -4.24
C ILE A 59 16.73 2.31 -2.73
N THR A 60 17.93 2.38 -2.15
CA THR A 60 18.12 2.47 -0.69
C THR A 60 17.64 3.81 -0.14
N GLN A 61 18.10 4.92 -0.73
CA GLN A 61 17.70 6.28 -0.33
C GLN A 61 16.22 6.51 -0.65
N GLY A 62 15.78 6.18 -1.86
CA GLY A 62 14.43 6.44 -2.30
C GLY A 62 13.37 5.67 -1.51
N SER A 63 13.70 4.48 -1.02
CA SER A 63 12.82 3.69 -0.15
C SER A 63 12.77 4.27 1.26
N SER A 64 13.92 4.66 1.82
CA SER A 64 14.02 5.24 3.16
C SER A 64 13.27 6.56 3.27
N ASP A 65 13.40 7.44 2.27
CA ASP A 65 12.69 8.73 2.21
C ASP A 65 11.17 8.57 2.24
N ARG A 66 10.66 7.49 1.63
CA ARG A 66 9.23 7.23 1.49
C ARG A 66 8.68 6.36 2.60
N LEU A 67 9.52 5.61 3.31
CA LEU A 67 9.13 4.75 4.42
C LEU A 67 8.31 5.53 5.46
N ASN A 68 8.83 6.69 5.89
CA ASN A 68 8.17 7.54 6.89
C ASN A 68 6.80 8.04 6.39
N ALA A 69 6.70 8.46 5.13
CA ALA A 69 5.44 8.94 4.56
C ALA A 69 4.40 7.81 4.43
N ILE A 70 4.81 6.62 3.99
CA ILE A 70 3.92 5.46 3.86
C ILE A 70 3.45 5.02 5.25
N LEU A 71 4.35 4.88 6.22
CA LEU A 71 4.01 4.53 7.60
C LEU A 71 3.08 5.56 8.24
N MET A 72 3.31 6.87 8.02
CA MET A 72 2.43 7.92 8.53
C MET A 72 1.00 7.72 8.01
N THR A 73 0.81 7.53 6.71
CA THR A 73 -0.52 7.29 6.14
C THR A 73 -1.17 6.01 6.66
N ALA A 74 -0.38 4.94 6.81
CA ALA A 74 -0.87 3.66 7.32
C ALA A 74 -1.30 3.75 8.79
N LEU A 75 -0.50 4.41 9.62
CA LEU A 75 -0.80 4.61 11.04
C LEU A 75 -2.00 5.53 11.23
N THR A 76 -2.10 6.64 10.49
CA THR A 76 -3.26 7.53 10.55
C THR A 76 -4.55 6.79 10.18
N ALA A 77 -4.53 6.02 9.08
CA ALA A 77 -5.69 5.22 8.68
C ALA A 77 -6.00 4.13 9.70
N ALA A 78 -4.99 3.46 10.24
CA ALA A 78 -5.19 2.43 11.26
C ALA A 78 -5.85 3.00 12.51
N LEU A 79 -5.32 4.10 13.06
CA LEU A 79 -5.88 4.75 14.25
C LEU A 79 -7.32 5.21 14.04
N ALA A 80 -7.66 5.71 12.85
CA ALA A 80 -9.02 6.12 12.52
C ALA A 80 -10.00 4.92 12.40
N LEU A 81 -9.52 3.78 11.91
CA LEU A 81 -10.36 2.64 11.54
C LEU A 81 -10.42 1.53 12.59
N ILE A 82 -9.42 1.42 13.49
CA ILE A 82 -9.38 0.43 14.58
C ILE A 82 -10.68 0.43 15.40
N PRO A 83 -11.20 1.57 15.91
CA PRO A 83 -12.43 1.54 16.71
C PRO A 83 -13.63 1.03 15.90
N LEU A 84 -13.74 1.40 14.62
CA LEU A 84 -14.82 0.96 13.74
C LEU A 84 -14.72 -0.53 13.40
N ALA A 85 -13.51 -1.04 13.24
CA ALA A 85 -13.27 -2.45 12.97
C ALA A 85 -13.59 -3.34 14.17
N VAL A 86 -13.29 -2.88 15.39
CA VAL A 86 -13.54 -3.65 16.63
C VAL A 86 -14.98 -3.53 17.11
N GLN A 87 -15.60 -2.36 17.02
CA GLN A 87 -16.95 -2.10 17.55
C GLN A 87 -18.07 -2.44 16.55
N GLY A 88 -17.94 -3.55 15.82
CA GLY A 88 -18.89 -3.94 14.77
C GLY A 88 -20.29 -4.30 15.27
N ASP A 89 -20.41 -4.70 16.53
CA ASP A 89 -21.67 -5.16 17.13
C ASP A 89 -22.55 -4.01 17.64
N LEU A 90 -22.08 -2.76 17.55
CA LEU A 90 -22.86 -1.58 17.93
C LEU A 90 -23.84 -1.19 16.81
N PRO A 91 -25.09 -0.81 17.16
CA PRO A 91 -26.05 -0.28 16.19
C PRO A 91 -25.46 0.92 15.43
N GLY A 92 -25.52 0.88 14.10
CA GLY A 92 -24.96 1.92 13.22
C GLY A 92 -23.54 1.65 12.69
N ASN A 93 -22.83 0.65 13.23
CA ASN A 93 -21.50 0.25 12.74
C ASN A 93 -21.51 -0.92 11.75
N GLU A 94 -22.68 -1.48 11.46
CA GLU A 94 -22.88 -2.64 10.56
C GLU A 94 -22.30 -2.43 9.15
N ILE A 95 -22.35 -1.18 8.67
CA ILE A 95 -21.79 -0.78 7.37
C ILE A 95 -20.30 -0.45 7.49
N GLN A 96 -19.91 0.25 8.55
CA GLN A 96 -18.55 0.78 8.68
C GLN A 96 -17.54 -0.30 9.08
N SER A 97 -17.95 -1.27 9.90
CA SER A 97 -17.07 -2.32 10.42
C SER A 97 -16.50 -3.21 9.31
N PRO A 98 -17.30 -3.78 8.37
CA PRO A 98 -16.75 -4.54 7.25
C PRO A 98 -15.78 -3.73 6.40
N MET A 99 -16.12 -2.48 6.07
CA MET A 99 -15.28 -1.57 5.30
C MET A 99 -13.94 -1.31 5.99
N ALA A 100 -13.97 -0.97 7.29
CA ALA A 100 -12.79 -0.67 8.09
C ALA A 100 -11.85 -1.89 8.17
N LYS A 101 -12.40 -3.10 8.34
CA LYS A 101 -11.64 -4.35 8.39
C LYS A 101 -10.86 -4.59 7.09
N VAL A 102 -11.50 -4.43 5.92
CA VAL A 102 -10.81 -4.57 4.62
C VAL A 102 -9.65 -3.59 4.50
N ILE A 103 -9.92 -2.31 4.80
CA ILE A 103 -8.94 -1.25 4.63
C ILE A 103 -7.75 -1.50 5.56
N LEU A 104 -7.98 -1.84 6.84
CA LEU A 104 -6.92 -2.12 7.82
C LEU A 104 -6.01 -3.29 7.41
N GLY A 105 -6.60 -4.46 7.13
CA GLY A 105 -5.80 -5.65 6.79
C GLY A 105 -5.10 -5.50 5.44
N GLY A 106 -5.77 -4.86 4.48
CA GLY A 106 -5.20 -4.52 3.19
C GLY A 106 -4.04 -3.53 3.29
N LEU A 107 -4.16 -2.46 4.10
CA LEU A 107 -3.11 -1.48 4.28
C LEU A 107 -1.90 -2.06 4.99
N LEU A 108 -2.10 -2.83 6.06
CA LEU A 108 -0.99 -3.45 6.79
C LEU A 108 -0.17 -4.35 5.87
N THR A 109 -0.86 -5.27 5.18
CA THR A 109 -0.23 -6.22 4.26
C THR A 109 0.42 -5.49 3.08
N SER A 110 -0.29 -4.54 2.47
CA SER A 110 0.24 -3.74 1.37
C SER A 110 1.47 -2.97 1.80
N THR A 111 1.45 -2.31 2.96
CA THR A 111 2.53 -1.43 3.41
C THR A 111 3.80 -2.22 3.64
N LEU A 112 3.71 -3.33 4.38
CA LEU A 112 4.83 -4.24 4.60
C LEU A 112 5.38 -4.76 3.28
N LEU A 113 4.53 -5.31 2.42
CA LEU A 113 4.97 -5.92 1.16
C LEU A 113 5.47 -4.88 0.15
N ASN A 114 4.93 -3.65 0.10
CA ASN A 114 5.35 -2.64 -0.88
C ASN A 114 6.80 -2.21 -0.64
N ILE A 115 7.21 -2.09 0.64
CA ILE A 115 8.57 -1.71 1.02
C ILE A 115 9.60 -2.73 0.53
N PHE A 116 9.25 -4.02 0.45
CA PHE A 116 10.17 -5.05 -0.07
C PHE A 116 10.02 -5.25 -1.57
N ILE A 117 8.78 -5.34 -2.07
CA ILE A 117 8.51 -5.75 -3.45
C ILE A 117 8.85 -4.65 -4.45
N ILE A 118 8.58 -3.37 -4.14
CA ILE A 118 8.85 -2.29 -5.09
C ILE A 118 10.37 -2.14 -5.37
N PRO A 119 11.27 -2.15 -4.37
CA PRO A 119 12.72 -2.22 -4.61
C PRO A 119 13.15 -3.37 -5.51
N ILE A 120 12.64 -4.58 -5.23
CA ILE A 120 13.00 -5.80 -5.95
C ILE A 120 12.54 -5.71 -7.40
N VAL A 121 11.27 -5.35 -7.62
CA VAL A 121 10.69 -5.21 -8.96
C VAL A 121 11.42 -4.13 -9.75
N TYR A 122 11.74 -2.99 -9.12
CA TYR A 122 12.48 -1.91 -9.76
C TYR A 122 13.90 -2.34 -10.17
N SER A 123 14.61 -3.05 -9.30
CA SER A 123 15.94 -3.61 -9.60
C SER A 123 15.88 -4.60 -10.78
N ILE A 124 14.90 -5.50 -10.79
CA ILE A 124 14.72 -6.47 -11.89
C ILE A 124 14.41 -5.78 -13.22
N LEU A 125 13.51 -4.78 -13.21
CA LEU A 125 13.14 -4.04 -14.42
C LEU A 125 14.32 -3.25 -15.00
N ASN A 126 15.15 -2.66 -14.15
CA ASN A 126 16.37 -1.99 -14.59
C ASN A 126 17.39 -2.98 -15.15
N ASN A 127 17.60 -4.13 -14.48
CA ASN A 127 18.54 -5.15 -14.94
C ASN A 127 18.12 -5.76 -16.30
N ARG A 128 16.82 -5.71 -16.63
CA ARG A 128 16.29 -6.11 -17.94
C ARG A 128 16.37 -5.00 -19.02
N GLY A 129 16.91 -3.83 -18.69
CA GLY A 129 17.05 -2.71 -19.63
C GLY A 129 15.71 -2.10 -20.10
N ILE A 130 14.60 -2.42 -19.43
CA ILE A 130 13.26 -1.94 -19.79
C ILE A 130 13.08 -0.47 -19.37
N ILE A 131 13.79 -0.07 -18.30
CA ILE A 131 13.90 1.32 -17.91
C ILE A 131 15.07 1.91 -18.71
N LYS A 132 14.76 2.58 -19.82
CA LYS A 132 15.76 3.39 -20.54
C LYS A 132 16.16 4.55 -19.64
N THR A 133 17.37 4.49 -19.12
CA THR A 133 18.07 5.66 -18.61
C THR A 133 18.24 6.60 -19.80
N GLU A 134 17.56 7.74 -19.80
CA GLU A 134 17.96 8.84 -20.68
C GLU A 134 19.34 9.28 -20.19
N GLU A 135 20.38 8.80 -20.87
CA GLU A 135 21.73 9.36 -20.77
C GLU A 135 21.63 10.85 -21.12
N VAL A 136 21.94 11.70 -20.15
CA VAL A 136 22.21 13.13 -20.37
C VAL A 136 23.69 13.36 -20.15
#